data_AF-A0AAV5TXL7-F1
#
_entry.id   AF-A0AAV5TXL7-F1
#
_cell.length_a   1.000
_cell.length_b   1.000
_cell.length_c   1.000
_cell.angle_alpha   90.00
_cell.angle_beta   90.00
_cell.angle_gamma   90.00
#
_symmetry.space_group_name_H-M   'P 1'
#
loop_
_entity.id
_entity.type
_entity.pdbx_description
1 polymer ?
#
loop_
_entity_poly.entity_id
_entity_poly.type
_entity_poly.pdbx_seq_one_letter_code
_entity_poly.pdbx_strand_id
1 'polypeptide(L)'
;MPRFVKIGVLAMLLLQAYSQQTTTTTTSTSTTTTRPSTMTTTGSSTTTTISPSTTASTTITTSTLTITTTRPTTTTTVRNTSPSAAQLWDITFYYNWWFGTHAFCADSACVTAIQANGIGYDMVFGKGTLGKAVSESAIGAVRASCTSGSQNLRNLGFTKSGGKYLHNLDGTGLKQGWVSTVGGSCGATVPIRRWNSRFTDDMMYAVDLEWNTWYRGMGQDGGQPVFYLWK
;
A
#
# COMPACT_ATOMS: atom_id res chain seq x y z
N MET A 1 51.49 -42.11 4.42
CA MET A 1 52.45 -40.98 4.52
C MET A 1 53.59 -41.23 3.54
N PRO A 2 54.31 -40.21 3.05
CA PRO A 2 54.00 -38.77 3.01
C PRO A 2 53.14 -38.47 1.75
N ARG A 3 53.14 -37.34 1.00
CA ARG A 3 53.59 -35.94 1.19
C ARG A 3 52.63 -35.00 0.44
N PHE A 4 52.68 -33.69 0.71
CA PHE A 4 51.97 -32.63 -0.03
C PHE A 4 52.83 -32.03 -1.15
N VAL A 5 52.19 -31.49 -2.19
CA VAL A 5 52.59 -30.20 -2.81
C VAL A 5 51.35 -29.36 -3.07
N LYS A 6 51.28 -28.17 -2.46
CA LYS A 6 50.42 -27.04 -2.87
C LYS A 6 51.29 -26.04 -3.64
N ILE A 7 50.73 -25.43 -4.68
CA ILE A 7 50.98 -24.09 -5.29
C ILE A 7 50.14 -24.12 -6.58
N GLY A 8 49.31 -23.15 -6.97
CA GLY A 8 49.01 -21.86 -6.35
C GLY A 8 49.00 -20.75 -7.40
N VAL A 9 47.82 -20.35 -7.90
CA VAL A 9 47.63 -19.06 -8.58
C VAL A 9 46.33 -18.45 -8.08
N LEU A 10 46.46 -17.38 -7.28
CA LEU A 10 45.36 -16.62 -6.72
C LEU A 10 45.05 -15.45 -7.67
N ALA A 11 43.96 -15.54 -8.43
CA ALA A 11 43.56 -14.46 -9.34
C ALA A 11 42.95 -13.29 -8.55
N MET A 12 43.81 -12.34 -8.17
CA MET A 12 43.44 -11.15 -7.41
C MET A 12 42.85 -10.08 -8.36
N LEU A 13 41.56 -10.19 -8.67
CA LEU A 13 40.85 -9.12 -9.41
C LEU A 13 40.67 -7.90 -8.51
N LEU A 14 41.37 -6.80 -8.84
CA LEU A 14 41.00 -5.48 -8.31
C LEU A 14 39.68 -5.03 -8.95
N LEU A 15 38.63 -4.87 -8.15
CA LEU A 15 37.50 -4.02 -8.53
C LEU A 15 37.78 -2.59 -8.05
N GLN A 16 37.87 -1.66 -9.00
CA GLN A 16 37.86 -0.22 -8.71
C GLN A 16 36.49 0.18 -8.15
N ALA A 17 36.47 0.66 -6.91
CA ALA A 17 35.28 1.25 -6.31
C ALA A 17 35.03 2.65 -6.90
N TYR A 18 34.05 2.75 -7.80
CA TYR A 18 33.62 4.02 -8.38
C TYR A 18 32.56 4.68 -7.50
N SER A 19 32.94 5.64 -6.66
CA SER A 19 32.00 6.34 -5.78
C SER A 19 31.19 7.39 -6.53
N GLN A 20 29.95 7.06 -6.89
CA GLN A 20 28.99 8.05 -7.42
C GLN A 20 28.49 8.97 -6.29
N GLN A 21 28.94 10.22 -6.29
CA GLN A 21 28.53 11.22 -5.30
C GLN A 21 27.07 11.66 -5.58
N THR A 22 26.15 11.27 -4.69
CA THR A 22 24.71 11.53 -4.88
C THR A 22 24.30 12.84 -4.20
N THR A 23 24.10 13.89 -4.99
CA THR A 23 23.59 15.18 -4.49
C THR A 23 22.12 15.07 -4.08
N THR A 24 21.83 15.29 -2.80
CA THR A 24 20.47 15.21 -2.26
C THR A 24 19.86 16.62 -2.13
N THR A 25 18.94 16.98 -3.03
CA THR A 25 18.20 18.24 -2.94
C THR A 25 17.02 18.08 -1.98
N THR A 26 17.09 18.71 -0.81
CA THR A 26 16.00 18.68 0.18
C THR A 26 15.04 19.83 -0.07
N THR A 27 13.84 19.54 -0.58
CA THR A 27 12.75 20.53 -0.69
C THR A 27 11.87 20.50 0.54
N SER A 28 12.03 21.48 1.43
CA SER A 28 11.18 21.63 2.62
C SER A 28 9.87 22.34 2.28
N THR A 29 8.75 21.63 2.34
CA THR A 29 7.40 22.23 2.20
C THR A 29 6.81 22.48 3.59
N SER A 30 6.66 23.74 3.97
CA SER A 30 5.95 24.12 5.21
C SER A 30 4.43 23.95 5.05
N THR A 31 3.79 23.31 6.03
CA THR A 31 2.33 23.09 6.04
C THR A 31 1.69 23.93 7.13
N THR A 32 1.02 25.03 6.76
CA THR A 32 0.29 25.88 7.71
C THR A 32 -0.98 25.16 8.16
N THR A 33 -1.03 24.74 9.43
CA THR A 33 -2.18 24.03 10.00
C THR A 33 -3.10 25.03 10.73
N THR A 34 -4.25 25.34 10.13
CA THR A 34 -5.27 26.18 10.76
C THR A 34 -6.16 25.32 11.67
N ARG A 35 -6.04 25.52 12.99
CA ARG A 35 -6.78 24.79 14.02
C ARG A 35 -8.26 25.21 14.07
N PRO A 36 -9.23 24.27 14.04
CA PRO A 36 -10.62 24.57 14.37
C PRO A 36 -10.77 24.85 15.87
N SER A 37 -11.47 25.93 16.22
CA SER A 37 -11.83 26.22 17.62
C SER A 37 -13.18 25.62 17.97
N THR A 38 -13.20 24.70 18.92
CA THR A 38 -14.43 24.13 19.49
C THR A 38 -15.09 25.13 20.44
N MET A 39 -16.32 25.56 20.16
CA MET A 39 -17.14 26.28 21.15
C MET A 39 -17.85 25.27 22.05
N THR A 40 -17.52 25.30 23.34
CA THR A 40 -18.29 24.62 24.39
C THR A 40 -19.27 25.61 25.00
N THR A 41 -20.58 25.39 24.83
CA THR A 41 -21.61 26.23 25.44
C THR A 41 -22.11 25.59 26.74
N THR A 42 -21.58 26.06 27.87
CA THR A 42 -22.07 25.66 29.21
C THR A 42 -23.36 26.40 29.53
N GLY A 43 -24.44 25.67 29.82
CA GLY A 43 -25.72 26.27 30.21
C GLY A 43 -25.64 26.93 31.59
N SER A 44 -26.05 28.20 31.67
CA SER A 44 -26.25 28.92 32.92
C SER A 44 -27.75 29.22 33.09
N SER A 45 -28.30 28.95 34.27
CA SER A 45 -29.71 29.22 34.57
C SER A 45 -29.88 30.65 35.04
N THR A 46 -30.73 31.43 34.37
CA THR A 46 -31.05 32.81 34.76
C THR A 46 -32.49 32.88 35.26
N THR A 47 -32.67 33.26 36.53
CA THR A 47 -33.98 33.55 37.12
C THR A 47 -34.43 34.94 36.70
N THR A 48 -35.53 35.03 35.96
CA THR A 48 -36.07 36.33 35.48
C THR A 48 -37.12 36.88 36.42
N THR A 49 -36.79 38.00 37.09
CA THR A 49 -37.75 38.78 37.88
C THR A 49 -38.63 39.62 36.96
N ILE A 50 -39.94 39.60 37.17
CA ILE A 50 -40.92 40.30 36.32
C ILE A 50 -41.10 41.74 36.82
N SER A 51 -41.01 42.72 35.90
CA SER A 51 -41.33 44.13 36.16
C SER A 51 -42.26 44.67 35.07
N PRO A 52 -43.30 45.47 35.38
CA PRO A 52 -44.37 45.77 34.43
C PRO A 52 -44.13 47.01 33.54
N SER A 53 -44.46 46.83 32.26
CA SER A 53 -45.11 47.79 31.35
C SER A 53 -44.41 49.11 30.98
N THR A 54 -43.95 49.18 29.72
CA THR A 54 -44.00 50.41 28.90
C THR A 54 -44.56 50.11 27.51
N THR A 55 -45.53 50.91 27.08
CA THR A 55 -46.23 50.76 25.78
C THR A 55 -45.30 51.11 24.61
N ALA A 56 -44.93 50.12 23.80
CA ALA A 56 -44.15 50.33 22.57
C ALA A 56 -45.05 50.30 21.33
N SER A 57 -44.92 51.32 20.48
CA SER A 57 -45.64 51.38 19.19
C SER A 57 -45.07 50.36 18.21
N THR A 58 -45.95 49.58 17.57
CA THR A 58 -45.54 48.47 16.70
C THR A 58 -45.54 48.89 15.23
N THR A 59 -44.36 49.12 14.66
CA THR A 59 -44.18 49.34 13.21
C THR A 59 -44.21 47.99 12.47
N ILE A 60 -45.28 47.74 11.72
CA ILE A 60 -45.41 46.51 10.92
C ILE A 60 -44.57 46.64 9.65
N THR A 61 -43.48 45.87 9.57
CA THR A 61 -42.62 45.83 8.37
C THR A 61 -42.94 44.59 7.55
N THR A 62 -43.46 44.78 6.34
CA THR A 62 -43.84 43.68 5.43
C THR A 62 -42.59 43.09 4.76
N SER A 63 -42.09 41.96 5.25
CA SER A 63 -40.98 41.23 4.62
C SER A 63 -41.46 40.32 3.48
N THR A 64 -41.07 40.64 2.25
CA THR A 64 -41.31 39.79 1.07
C THR A 64 -40.35 38.58 1.09
N LEU A 65 -40.90 37.37 1.20
CA LEU A 65 -40.14 36.12 1.23
C LEU A 65 -39.82 35.63 -0.19
N THR A 66 -38.58 35.82 -0.64
CA THR A 66 -38.09 35.29 -1.92
C THR A 66 -37.68 33.82 -1.77
N ILE A 67 -38.53 32.89 -2.21
CA ILE A 67 -38.25 31.45 -2.16
C ILE A 67 -37.43 31.03 -3.39
N THR A 68 -36.10 30.97 -3.23
CA THR A 68 -35.20 30.48 -4.29
C THR A 68 -35.21 28.95 -4.34
N THR A 69 -36.03 28.38 -5.23
CA THR A 69 -36.08 26.92 -5.45
C THR A 69 -34.89 26.47 -6.30
N THR A 70 -33.82 26.00 -5.66
CA THR A 70 -32.68 25.39 -6.37
C THR A 70 -33.03 23.98 -6.85
N ARG A 71 -32.97 23.78 -8.17
CA ARG A 71 -33.10 22.45 -8.79
C ARG A 71 -32.01 21.52 -8.24
N PRO A 72 -32.33 20.28 -7.82
CA PRO A 72 -31.31 19.35 -7.37
C PRO A 72 -30.35 19.03 -8.51
N THR A 73 -29.07 19.39 -8.33
CA THR A 73 -28.00 19.02 -9.26
C THR A 73 -27.78 17.53 -9.17
N THR A 74 -28.17 16.79 -10.22
CA THR A 74 -27.93 15.36 -10.33
C THR A 74 -26.42 15.11 -10.30
N THR A 75 -25.90 14.73 -9.14
CA THR A 75 -24.47 14.46 -8.98
C THR A 75 -24.21 13.10 -9.60
N THR A 76 -23.75 13.08 -10.86
CA THR A 76 -23.35 11.86 -11.55
C THR A 76 -22.32 11.14 -10.70
N THR A 77 -22.72 10.04 -10.06
CA THR A 77 -21.82 9.28 -9.19
C THR A 77 -20.71 8.71 -10.05
N VAL A 78 -19.50 9.31 -9.97
CA VAL A 78 -18.35 8.89 -10.76
C VAL A 78 -18.07 7.43 -10.40
N ARG A 79 -18.40 6.53 -11.33
CA ARG A 79 -18.27 5.09 -11.11
C ARG A 79 -16.79 4.75 -11.02
N ASN A 80 -16.36 4.25 -9.86
CA ASN A 80 -15.01 3.70 -9.69
C ASN A 80 -14.77 2.65 -10.77
N THR A 81 -13.93 2.98 -11.75
CA THR A 81 -13.62 2.09 -12.87
C THR A 81 -12.43 1.23 -12.48
N SER A 82 -12.53 -0.08 -12.67
CA SER A 82 -11.40 -0.99 -12.47
C SER A 82 -10.29 -0.67 -13.48
N PRO A 83 -9.01 -0.77 -13.10
CA PRO A 83 -7.90 -0.81 -14.05
C PRO A 83 -8.16 -1.80 -15.19
N SER A 84 -7.76 -1.44 -16.41
CA SER A 84 -7.74 -2.36 -17.54
C SER A 84 -6.55 -3.32 -17.44
N ALA A 85 -6.59 -4.44 -18.18
CA ALA A 85 -5.49 -5.41 -18.18
C ALA A 85 -4.13 -4.80 -18.59
N ALA A 86 -4.12 -3.77 -19.44
CA ALA A 86 -2.89 -3.07 -19.84
C ALA A 86 -2.34 -2.11 -18.77
N GLN A 87 -3.13 -1.78 -17.75
CA GLN A 87 -2.73 -0.99 -16.59
C GLN A 87 -2.23 -1.87 -15.43
N LEU A 88 -2.31 -3.18 -15.60
CA LEU A 88 -1.98 -4.19 -14.60
C LEU A 88 -0.75 -5.00 -15.03
N TRP A 89 0.08 -5.39 -14.08
CA TRP A 89 1.18 -6.34 -14.27
C TRP A 89 1.13 -7.47 -13.24
N ASP A 90 1.75 -8.61 -13.56
CA ASP A 90 1.77 -9.78 -12.68
C ASP A 90 2.82 -9.64 -11.58
N ILE A 91 2.40 -9.71 -10.32
CA ILE A 91 3.31 -9.98 -9.20
C ILE A 91 3.59 -11.48 -9.21
N THR A 92 4.84 -11.83 -9.44
CA THR A 92 5.33 -13.21 -9.47
C THR A 92 6.09 -13.51 -8.18
N PHE A 93 5.78 -14.63 -7.52
CA PHE A 93 6.62 -15.18 -6.46
C PHE A 93 7.68 -16.13 -7.05
N TYR A 94 8.83 -16.18 -6.38
CA TYR A 94 9.95 -17.05 -6.68
C TYR A 94 10.39 -17.74 -5.40
N TYR A 95 10.41 -19.07 -5.42
CA TYR A 95 10.78 -19.91 -4.30
C TYR A 95 12.24 -20.37 -4.42
N ASN A 96 12.91 -20.53 -3.28
CA ASN A 96 14.17 -21.23 -3.18
C ASN A 96 14.01 -22.51 -2.35
N TRP A 97 14.26 -23.66 -2.97
CA TRP A 97 14.09 -24.99 -2.37
C TRP A 97 15.04 -25.29 -1.20
N TRP A 98 16.19 -24.62 -1.12
CA TRP A 98 17.24 -24.92 -0.13
C TRP A 98 17.05 -24.18 1.20
N PHE A 99 16.80 -22.88 1.12
CA PHE A 99 16.48 -22.02 2.27
C PHE A 99 15.00 -22.05 2.62
N GLY A 100 14.15 -22.53 1.70
CA GLY A 100 12.70 -22.61 1.86
C GLY A 100 12.05 -21.24 2.02
N THR A 101 12.46 -20.28 1.18
CA THR A 101 12.05 -18.86 1.24
C THR A 101 11.49 -18.33 -0.07
N HIS A 102 10.61 -17.34 0.01
CA HIS A 102 9.98 -16.67 -1.13
C HIS A 102 10.48 -15.23 -1.32
N ALA A 103 10.64 -14.83 -2.59
CA ALA A 103 10.75 -13.44 -3.01
C ALA A 103 9.65 -13.11 -4.03
N PHE A 104 9.36 -11.82 -4.22
CA PHE A 104 8.22 -11.35 -5.02
C PHE A 104 8.68 -10.24 -5.97
N CYS A 105 8.32 -10.33 -7.25
CA CYS A 105 8.72 -9.38 -8.29
C CYS A 105 7.64 -9.16 -9.35
N ALA A 106 7.46 -7.90 -9.75
CA ALA A 106 6.61 -7.49 -10.87
C ALA A 106 7.38 -7.17 -12.17
N ASP A 107 8.69 -6.97 -12.09
CA ASP A 107 9.54 -6.60 -13.24
C ASP A 107 10.91 -7.31 -13.24
N SER A 108 11.66 -7.13 -14.34
CA SER A 108 13.00 -7.71 -14.53
C SER A 108 14.08 -7.09 -13.64
N ALA A 109 13.91 -5.84 -13.20
CA ALA A 109 14.85 -5.17 -12.29
C ALA A 109 14.80 -5.83 -10.91
N CYS A 110 13.60 -6.13 -10.42
CA CYS A 110 13.38 -6.91 -9.21
C CYS A 110 13.93 -8.33 -9.35
N VAL A 111 13.67 -9.02 -10.47
CA VAL A 111 14.21 -10.39 -10.70
C VAL A 111 15.74 -10.38 -10.62
N THR A 112 16.39 -9.40 -11.26
CA THR A 112 17.84 -9.21 -11.20
C THR A 112 18.31 -8.99 -9.76
N ALA A 113 17.59 -8.17 -8.98
CA ALA A 113 17.92 -7.91 -7.58
C ALA A 113 17.79 -9.16 -6.68
N ILE A 114 16.77 -10.00 -6.84
CA ILE A 114 16.62 -11.23 -6.04
C ILE A 114 17.65 -12.31 -6.43
N GLN A 115 18.09 -12.33 -7.69
CA GLN A 115 19.19 -13.20 -8.14
C GLN A 115 20.54 -12.75 -7.57
N ALA A 116 20.83 -11.44 -7.60
CA ALA A 116 22.04 -10.85 -7.03
C ALA A 116 22.17 -11.04 -5.50
N ASN A 117 21.08 -11.40 -4.81
CA ASN A 117 21.08 -11.66 -3.37
C ASN A 117 21.74 -12.99 -2.95
N GLY A 118 22.22 -13.81 -3.90
CA GLY A 118 23.00 -15.04 -3.61
C GLY A 118 22.21 -16.22 -3.02
N ILE A 119 20.88 -16.08 -2.87
CA ILE A 119 20.00 -17.13 -2.33
C ILE A 119 19.74 -18.23 -3.36
N GLY A 120 19.78 -17.92 -4.66
CA GLY A 120 19.59 -18.89 -5.75
C GLY A 120 18.13 -19.27 -6.00
N TYR A 121 17.23 -18.28 -6.11
CA TYR A 121 15.82 -18.51 -6.41
C TYR A 121 15.61 -19.26 -7.74
N ASP A 122 14.66 -20.20 -7.75
CA ASP A 122 14.32 -20.99 -8.93
C ASP A 122 13.38 -20.19 -9.85
N MET A 123 13.90 -19.84 -11.03
CA MET A 123 13.21 -19.03 -12.02
C MET A 123 12.22 -19.82 -12.90
N VAL A 124 12.20 -21.15 -12.79
CA VAL A 124 11.49 -22.05 -13.70
C VAL A 124 10.39 -22.81 -12.96
N PHE A 125 10.74 -23.59 -11.93
CA PHE A 125 9.79 -24.48 -11.23
C PHE A 125 9.34 -23.93 -9.87
N GLY A 126 10.15 -23.08 -9.24
CA GLY A 126 9.80 -22.32 -8.03
C GLY A 126 8.98 -21.05 -8.29
N LYS A 127 8.50 -20.83 -9.52
CA LYS A 127 7.86 -19.59 -9.96
C LYS A 127 6.33 -19.72 -10.01
N GLY A 128 5.59 -18.70 -9.56
CA GLY A 128 4.14 -18.63 -9.75
C GLY A 128 3.57 -17.21 -9.62
N THR A 129 2.34 -16.99 -10.10
CA THR A 129 1.68 -15.69 -10.02
C THR A 129 0.92 -15.55 -8.69
N LEU A 130 1.21 -14.48 -7.95
CA LEU A 130 0.48 -14.09 -6.72
C LEU A 130 -0.85 -13.38 -7.05
N GLY A 131 -0.86 -12.60 -8.13
CA GLY A 131 -1.97 -11.81 -8.61
C GLY A 131 -1.45 -10.58 -9.37
N LYS A 132 -2.34 -9.66 -9.75
CA LYS A 132 -1.95 -8.45 -10.49
C LYS A 132 -1.99 -7.20 -9.62
N ALA A 133 -1.11 -6.25 -9.92
CA ALA A 133 -1.10 -4.91 -9.34
C ALA A 133 -1.08 -3.83 -10.44
N VAL A 134 -1.49 -2.61 -10.11
CA VAL A 134 -1.44 -1.47 -11.04
C VAL A 134 0.01 -1.05 -11.23
N SER A 135 0.46 -0.96 -12.49
CA SER A 135 1.85 -0.61 -12.78
C SER A 135 2.19 0.82 -12.36
N GLU A 136 3.47 1.09 -12.09
CA GLU A 136 3.94 2.42 -11.69
C GLU A 136 3.61 3.52 -12.73
N SER A 137 3.60 3.18 -14.01
CA SER A 137 3.23 4.10 -15.09
C SER A 137 1.72 4.32 -15.23
N ALA A 138 0.88 3.39 -14.76
CA ALA A 138 -0.56 3.46 -14.91
C ALA A 138 -1.29 4.16 -13.75
N ILE A 139 -0.65 4.33 -12.58
CA ILE A 139 -1.31 4.82 -11.36
C ILE A 139 -2.01 6.17 -11.55
N GLY A 140 -1.44 7.11 -12.31
CA GLY A 140 -2.06 8.42 -12.57
C GLY A 140 -3.43 8.28 -13.25
N ALA A 141 -3.52 7.46 -14.29
CA ALA A 141 -4.76 7.20 -15.02
C ALA A 141 -5.78 6.43 -14.17
N VAL A 142 -5.33 5.45 -13.38
CA VAL A 142 -6.21 4.68 -12.47
C VAL A 142 -6.77 5.56 -11.36
N ARG A 143 -5.99 6.49 -10.80
CA ARG A 143 -6.49 7.43 -9.78
C ARG A 143 -7.56 8.37 -10.35
N ALA A 144 -7.41 8.80 -11.60
CA ALA A 144 -8.40 9.62 -12.30
C ALA A 144 -9.70 8.85 -12.59
N SER A 145 -9.64 7.57 -12.95
CA SER A 145 -10.82 6.74 -13.27
C SER A 145 -11.49 6.07 -12.05
N CYS A 146 -10.79 6.02 -10.91
CA CYS A 146 -11.27 5.44 -9.65
C CYS A 146 -11.21 6.46 -8.51
N THR A 147 -11.89 7.59 -8.65
CA THR A 147 -11.73 8.76 -7.75
C THR A 147 -11.88 8.41 -6.27
N SER A 148 -12.96 7.73 -5.85
CA SER A 148 -13.20 7.41 -4.42
C SER A 148 -12.45 6.16 -3.93
N GLY A 149 -12.16 5.20 -4.80
CA GLY A 149 -11.37 4.01 -4.42
C GLY A 149 -9.86 4.27 -4.39
N SER A 150 -9.38 5.29 -5.11
CA SER A 150 -7.95 5.61 -5.26
C SER A 150 -7.24 5.92 -3.95
N GLN A 151 -7.96 6.47 -2.96
CA GLN A 151 -7.45 6.78 -1.62
C GLN A 151 -7.00 5.53 -0.84
N ASN A 152 -7.47 4.34 -1.23
CA ASN A 152 -7.08 3.05 -0.67
C ASN A 152 -5.94 2.39 -1.45
N LEU A 153 -5.37 3.05 -2.47
CA LEU A 153 -4.23 2.52 -3.23
C LEU A 153 -2.91 2.86 -2.52
N ARG A 154 -2.05 1.86 -2.37
CA ARG A 154 -0.74 1.94 -1.73
C ARG A 154 0.31 1.32 -2.63
N ASN A 155 1.53 1.85 -2.58
CA ASN A 155 2.63 1.29 -3.35
C ASN A 155 3.17 0.09 -2.59
N LEU A 156 3.09 -1.10 -3.18
CA LEU A 156 3.61 -2.32 -2.57
C LEU A 156 5.10 -2.45 -2.91
N GLY A 157 5.92 -2.43 -1.89
CA GLY A 157 7.30 -2.88 -1.94
C GLY A 157 7.54 -4.10 -1.06
N PHE A 158 8.64 -4.80 -1.29
CA PHE A 158 9.12 -5.89 -0.45
C PHE A 158 10.54 -5.61 0.04
N THR A 159 10.69 -5.45 1.35
CA THR A 159 11.99 -5.21 2.01
C THR A 159 12.54 -6.53 2.54
N LYS A 160 13.79 -6.85 2.18
CA LYS A 160 14.48 -8.04 2.70
C LYS A 160 14.79 -7.86 4.18
N SER A 161 14.49 -8.87 5.00
CA SER A 161 14.78 -8.90 6.44
C SER A 161 15.26 -10.31 6.80
N GLY A 162 16.57 -10.48 7.02
CA GLY A 162 17.18 -11.80 7.12
C GLY A 162 16.94 -12.64 5.85
N GLY A 163 16.38 -13.84 6.01
CA GLY A 163 16.04 -14.74 4.90
C GLY A 163 14.75 -14.39 4.14
N LYS A 164 13.88 -13.53 4.66
CA LYS A 164 12.52 -13.30 4.12
C LYS A 164 12.30 -11.91 3.53
N TYR A 165 11.19 -11.76 2.81
CA TYR A 165 10.71 -10.49 2.30
C TYR A 165 9.44 -10.05 3.04
N LEU A 166 9.48 -8.84 3.61
CA LEU A 166 8.34 -8.23 4.29
C LEU A 166 7.71 -7.18 3.38
N HIS A 167 6.39 -7.23 3.23
CA HIS A 167 5.66 -6.22 2.49
C HIS A 167 5.78 -4.85 3.20
N ASN A 168 5.82 -3.80 2.40
CA ASN A 168 5.76 -2.41 2.83
C ASN A 168 4.79 -1.66 1.90
N LEU A 169 3.88 -0.87 2.47
CA LEU A 169 2.82 -0.18 1.73
C LEU A 169 3.17 1.29 1.40
N ASP A 170 4.41 1.69 1.67
CA ASP A 170 5.01 2.98 1.30
C ASP A 170 5.90 2.87 0.04
N GLY A 171 5.99 1.67 -0.55
CA GLY A 171 6.78 1.39 -1.75
C GLY A 171 8.28 1.26 -1.53
N THR A 172 8.73 0.94 -0.31
CA THR A 172 10.16 0.75 0.00
C THR A 172 10.64 -0.68 -0.34
N GLY A 173 11.93 -0.83 -0.64
CA GLY A 173 12.50 -2.11 -1.07
C GLY A 173 12.20 -2.41 -2.55
N LEU A 174 11.93 -3.69 -2.85
CA LEU A 174 11.63 -4.16 -4.20
C LEU A 174 10.18 -3.81 -4.57
N LYS A 175 9.97 -2.83 -5.46
CA LYS A 175 8.63 -2.36 -5.85
C LYS A 175 7.88 -3.37 -6.71
N GLN A 176 6.55 -3.38 -6.52
CA GLN A 176 5.60 -4.30 -7.17
C GLN A 176 4.43 -3.56 -7.82
N GLY A 177 4.45 -2.22 -7.83
CA GLY A 177 3.33 -1.38 -8.25
C GLY A 177 2.31 -1.17 -7.13
N TRP A 178 1.10 -0.79 -7.52
CA TRP A 178 0.08 -0.28 -6.61
C TRP A 178 -1.01 -1.33 -6.35
N VAL A 179 -1.29 -1.55 -5.07
CA VAL A 179 -2.30 -2.50 -4.55
C VAL A 179 -3.35 -1.75 -3.76
N SER A 180 -4.49 -2.37 -3.43
CA SER A 180 -5.45 -1.75 -2.51
C SER A 180 -5.35 -2.31 -1.10
N THR A 181 -5.59 -1.47 -0.08
CA THR A 181 -5.79 -1.91 1.30
C THR A 181 -7.25 -2.25 1.64
N VAL A 182 -8.19 -2.05 0.70
CA VAL A 182 -9.63 -2.26 0.92
C VAL A 182 -10.23 -3.09 -0.22
N GLY A 183 -10.91 -4.19 0.13
CA GLY A 183 -11.56 -5.06 -0.84
C GLY A 183 -12.67 -4.35 -1.65
N GLY A 184 -12.74 -4.64 -2.94
CA GLY A 184 -13.64 -4.00 -3.91
C GLY A 184 -13.16 -2.61 -4.38
N SER A 185 -12.21 -1.98 -3.70
CA SER A 185 -11.72 -0.65 -4.06
C SER A 185 -10.99 -0.70 -5.41
N CYS A 186 -11.45 0.10 -6.38
CA CYS A 186 -10.99 0.04 -7.77
C CYS A 186 -11.04 -1.36 -8.40
N GLY A 187 -11.95 -2.24 -7.96
CA GLY A 187 -12.07 -3.61 -8.47
C GLY A 187 -11.03 -4.60 -7.92
N ALA A 188 -10.15 -4.20 -6.99
CA ALA A 188 -9.23 -5.11 -6.32
C ALA A 188 -10.04 -6.12 -5.48
N THR A 189 -9.91 -7.41 -5.76
CA THR A 189 -10.82 -8.46 -5.21
C THR A 189 -10.11 -9.70 -4.71
N VAL A 190 -8.80 -9.84 -4.92
CA VAL A 190 -8.01 -11.00 -4.46
C VAL A 190 -7.41 -10.67 -3.08
N PRO A 191 -7.91 -11.23 -1.97
CA PRO A 191 -7.46 -10.88 -0.63
C PRO A 191 -6.15 -11.59 -0.30
N ILE A 192 -5.04 -10.85 -0.24
CA ILE A 192 -3.73 -11.43 0.09
C ILE A 192 -3.50 -11.36 1.60
N ARG A 193 -3.35 -12.52 2.23
CA ARG A 193 -2.97 -12.70 3.63
C ARG A 193 -1.46 -12.97 3.73
N ARG A 194 -0.93 -12.76 4.93
CA ARG A 194 0.48 -12.98 5.28
C ARG A 194 0.62 -14.24 6.16
N TRP A 195 1.63 -15.06 5.89
CA TRP A 195 1.81 -16.37 6.51
C TRP A 195 3.27 -16.60 6.90
N ASN A 196 3.51 -16.98 8.16
CA ASN A 196 4.84 -17.45 8.59
C ASN A 196 5.00 -18.93 8.22
N SER A 197 6.21 -19.34 7.84
CA SER A 197 6.56 -20.76 7.79
C SER A 197 6.72 -21.36 9.20
N ARG A 198 6.42 -22.64 9.36
CA ARG A 198 6.67 -23.45 10.57
C ARG A 198 8.12 -23.92 10.69
N PHE A 199 8.84 -23.99 9.57
CA PHE A 199 10.12 -24.70 9.46
C PHE A 199 11.29 -23.81 9.02
N THR A 200 10.99 -22.64 8.46
CA THR A 200 11.96 -21.69 7.92
C THR A 200 11.60 -20.29 8.37
N ASP A 201 12.52 -19.35 8.22
CA ASP A 201 12.25 -17.92 8.48
C ASP A 201 11.25 -17.31 7.50
N ASP A 202 10.74 -18.04 6.51
CA ASP A 202 9.97 -17.52 5.38
C ASP A 202 8.70 -16.74 5.74
N MET A 203 8.35 -15.83 4.83
CA MET A 203 7.14 -15.03 4.86
C MET A 203 6.42 -15.15 3.51
N MET A 204 5.36 -15.97 3.47
CA MET A 204 4.58 -16.19 2.27
C MET A 204 3.34 -15.30 2.23
N TYR A 205 2.93 -14.92 1.02
CA TYR A 205 1.76 -14.11 0.74
C TYR A 205 0.83 -14.90 -0.18
N ALA A 206 -0.42 -15.08 0.22
CA ALA A 206 -1.40 -15.89 -0.51
C ALA A 206 -2.82 -15.65 0.02
N VAL A 207 -3.82 -16.05 -0.77
CA VAL A 207 -5.23 -16.04 -0.34
C VAL A 207 -5.48 -17.02 0.81
N ASP A 208 -4.99 -18.26 0.68
CA ASP A 208 -5.13 -19.32 1.68
C ASP A 208 -3.99 -20.34 1.56
N LEU A 209 -3.42 -20.73 2.70
CA LEU A 209 -2.40 -21.78 2.83
C LEU A 209 -2.72 -22.80 3.93
N GLU A 210 -3.96 -22.85 4.45
CA GLU A 210 -4.35 -23.86 5.45
C GLU A 210 -4.19 -25.30 4.93
N TRP A 211 -4.26 -25.51 3.62
CA TRP A 211 -3.97 -26.81 3.00
C TRP A 211 -2.49 -27.23 3.16
N ASN A 212 -1.55 -26.29 3.23
CA ASN A 212 -0.11 -26.53 3.22
C ASN A 212 0.44 -26.72 4.64
N THR A 213 1.10 -27.86 4.92
CA THR A 213 1.64 -28.20 6.24
C THR A 213 2.70 -27.23 6.77
N TRP A 214 3.36 -26.46 5.91
CA TRP A 214 4.36 -25.46 6.31
C TRP A 214 3.73 -24.16 6.84
N TYR A 215 2.47 -23.86 6.48
CA TYR A 215 1.81 -22.58 6.78
C TYR A 215 0.46 -22.73 7.49
N ARG A 216 -0.12 -23.93 7.54
CA ARG A 216 -1.38 -24.25 8.25
C ARG A 216 -1.38 -23.69 9.66
N GLY A 217 -2.36 -22.87 10.02
CA GLY A 217 -2.49 -22.21 11.31
C GLY A 217 -1.41 -21.18 11.63
N MET A 218 -0.65 -20.69 10.64
CA MET A 218 0.40 -19.67 10.80
C MET A 218 0.05 -18.32 10.16
N GLY A 219 -1.23 -18.12 9.79
CA GLY A 219 -1.73 -16.85 9.30
C GLY A 219 -1.45 -15.73 10.29
N GLN A 220 -0.84 -14.65 9.81
CA GLN A 220 -0.56 -13.45 10.59
C GLN A 220 -1.80 -12.54 10.62
N ASP A 221 -1.72 -11.46 11.40
CA ASP A 221 -2.70 -10.36 11.35
C ASP A 221 -4.16 -10.80 11.60
N GLY A 222 -4.34 -11.82 12.46
CA GLY A 222 -5.66 -12.41 12.74
C GLY A 222 -6.32 -13.08 11.51
N GLY A 223 -5.53 -13.51 10.53
CA GLY A 223 -6.01 -14.05 9.26
C GLY A 223 -6.61 -12.99 8.32
N GLN A 224 -6.43 -11.70 8.62
CA GLN A 224 -6.96 -10.62 7.78
C GLN A 224 -6.08 -10.38 6.54
N PRO A 225 -6.66 -9.93 5.41
CA PRO A 225 -5.88 -9.54 4.25
C PRO A 225 -5.05 -8.29 4.55
N VAL A 226 -3.76 -8.33 4.22
CA VAL A 226 -2.83 -7.19 4.34
C VAL A 226 -2.92 -6.25 3.14
N PHE A 227 -3.33 -6.77 1.97
CA PHE A 227 -3.68 -5.99 0.78
C PHE A 227 -4.53 -6.83 -0.19
N TYR A 228 -5.03 -6.18 -1.24
CA TYR A 228 -5.89 -6.75 -2.28
C TYR A 228 -5.28 -6.52 -3.66
N LEU A 229 -5.29 -7.59 -4.46
CA LEU A 229 -4.83 -7.61 -5.85
C LEU A 229 -5.99 -7.73 -6.84
N TRP A 230 -5.66 -7.57 -8.13
CA TRP A 230 -6.54 -7.90 -9.25
C TRP A 230 -6.23 -9.33 -9.76
N LYS A 231 -7.16 -9.88 -10.55
CA LYS A 231 -6.98 -11.15 -11.27
C LYS A 231 -6.36 -10.92 -12.64
#